data_AF-A0A554KVZ0-F1
#
_entry.id   AF-A0A554KVZ0-F1
#
_cell.length_a   1.000
_cell.length_b   1.000
_cell.length_c   1.000
_cell.angle_alpha   90.00
_cell.angle_beta   90.00
_cell.angle_gamma   90.00
#
_symmetry.space_group_name_H-M   'P 1'
#
loop_
_entity.id
_entity.type
_entity.pdbx_description
1 polymer ?
#
loop_
_entity_poly.entity_id
_entity_poly.type
_entity_poly.pdbx_seq_one_letter_code
_entity_poly.pdbx_strand_id
1 'polypeptide(L)'
;MTRFWLKHDLTSEERLEFSNIDIFTCPISERNYIDTDLDFLDPATEDPSLSLADLIDEVAVEKYRIDCGFRTDGVYNHKGAALIAQTREQLYGVPAENPVCLERMIWQEISIRALSVEALRAIYSQFRQGLLKPTEDWEANAKVVVPTKSVEIKDFEMEPPTLANVKKGKYGFDF
;
A
#
# COMPACT_ATOMS: atom_id res chain seq x y z
N MET A 1 -0.56 -8.18 -9.92
CA MET A 1 -0.54 -7.72 -11.32
C MET A 1 0.78 -7.03 -11.58
N THR A 2 1.43 -7.38 -12.67
CA THR A 2 2.68 -6.76 -13.11
C THR A 2 2.40 -5.99 -14.41
N ARG A 3 2.97 -4.79 -14.52
CA ARG A 3 2.81 -3.89 -15.65
C ARG A 3 4.15 -3.66 -16.34
N PHE A 4 4.17 -3.74 -17.65
CA PHE A 4 5.32 -3.41 -18.49
C PHE A 4 4.99 -2.15 -19.29
N TRP A 5 5.70 -1.06 -19.02
CA TRP A 5 5.63 0.17 -19.80
C TRP A 5 6.52 0.07 -21.03
N LEU A 6 6.00 0.49 -22.17
CA LEU A 6 6.73 0.44 -23.44
C LEU A 6 7.48 1.75 -23.69
N LYS A 7 8.62 1.67 -24.40
CA LYS A 7 9.48 2.84 -24.73
C LYS A 7 8.82 3.79 -25.72
N HIS A 8 8.18 3.26 -26.76
CA HIS A 8 7.64 4.03 -27.87
C HIS A 8 6.34 3.42 -28.39
N ASP A 9 5.64 4.15 -29.25
CA ASP A 9 4.54 3.59 -30.03
C ASP A 9 5.07 2.44 -30.90
N LEU A 10 4.55 1.24 -30.64
CA LEU A 10 4.88 0.06 -31.42
C LEU A 10 4.47 0.27 -32.87
N THR A 11 5.40 0.02 -33.78
CA THR A 11 5.14 -0.06 -35.21
C THR A 11 4.11 -1.16 -35.51
N SER A 12 3.48 -1.10 -36.68
CA SER A 12 2.51 -2.12 -37.10
C SER A 12 3.11 -3.54 -37.15
N GLU A 13 4.41 -3.66 -37.43
CA GLU A 13 5.14 -4.93 -37.46
C GLU A 13 5.42 -5.47 -36.06
N GLU A 14 5.87 -4.60 -35.14
CA GLU A 14 6.04 -4.99 -33.74
C GLU A 14 4.69 -5.42 -33.14
N ARG A 15 3.60 -4.68 -33.40
CA ARG A 15 2.23 -5.06 -32.98
C ARG A 15 1.79 -6.44 -33.46
N LEU A 16 2.27 -6.91 -34.62
CA LEU A 16 1.96 -8.25 -35.13
C LEU A 16 2.66 -9.35 -34.33
N GLU A 17 3.86 -9.10 -33.80
CA GLU A 17 4.52 -10.00 -32.84
C GLU A 17 3.73 -10.12 -31.53
N PHE A 18 2.91 -9.10 -31.20
CA PHE A 18 2.03 -9.04 -30.04
C PHE A 18 0.59 -9.47 -30.31
N SER A 19 0.29 -10.20 -31.39
CA SER A 19 -1.09 -10.53 -31.78
C SER A 19 -1.92 -11.27 -30.71
N ASN A 20 -1.28 -11.82 -29.68
CA ASN A 20 -1.92 -12.49 -28.53
C ASN A 20 -1.82 -11.71 -27.20
N ILE A 21 -1.28 -10.50 -27.20
CA ILE A 21 -1.04 -9.70 -25.98
C ILE A 21 -1.84 -8.39 -26.08
N ASP A 22 -2.71 -8.17 -25.09
CA ASP A 22 -3.46 -6.93 -25.01
C ASP A 22 -2.54 -5.77 -24.61
N ILE A 23 -2.45 -4.77 -25.48
CA ILE A 23 -1.73 -3.52 -25.23
C ILE A 23 -2.74 -2.45 -24.85
N PHE A 24 -2.51 -1.81 -23.72
CA PHE A 24 -3.34 -0.75 -23.19
C PHE A 24 -2.63 0.59 -23.31
N THR A 25 -3.40 1.67 -23.38
CA THR A 25 -2.87 3.04 -23.32
C THR A 25 -3.34 3.69 -22.04
N CYS A 26 -2.42 4.23 -21.24
CA CYS A 26 -2.79 4.95 -20.03
C CYS A 26 -3.43 6.30 -20.41
N PRO A 27 -4.67 6.61 -19.97
CA PRO A 27 -5.34 7.85 -20.35
C PRO A 27 -4.69 9.11 -19.76
N ILE A 28 -3.81 8.95 -18.76
CA ILE A 28 -3.15 10.07 -18.06
C ILE A 28 -1.77 10.34 -18.65
N SER A 29 -0.95 9.30 -18.82
CA SER A 29 0.41 9.44 -19.33
C SER A 29 0.51 9.30 -20.85
N GLU A 30 -0.57 8.87 -21.51
CA GLU A 30 -0.61 8.50 -22.94
C GLU A 30 0.40 7.42 -23.33
N ARG A 31 1.01 6.75 -22.34
CA ARG A 31 2.00 5.69 -22.56
C ARG A 31 1.30 4.35 -22.73
N ASN A 32 1.83 3.55 -23.64
CA ASN A 32 1.40 2.17 -23.83
C ASN A 32 2.01 1.25 -22.77
N TYR A 33 1.23 0.27 -22.33
CA TYR A 33 1.65 -0.73 -21.37
C TYR A 33 0.97 -2.08 -21.61
N ILE A 34 1.57 -3.13 -21.05
CA ILE A 34 1.04 -4.49 -21.02
C ILE A 34 0.82 -4.85 -19.56
N ASP A 35 -0.37 -5.31 -19.21
CA ASP A 35 -0.66 -5.88 -17.89
C ASP A 35 -0.66 -7.41 -17.96
N THR A 36 -0.15 -8.03 -16.91
CA THR A 36 -0.13 -9.49 -16.78
C THR A 36 -0.34 -9.93 -15.34
N ASP A 37 -0.98 -11.08 -15.20
CA ASP A 37 -1.22 -11.75 -13.92
C ASP A 37 -0.03 -12.59 -13.45
N LEU A 38 1.04 -12.67 -14.24
CA LEU A 38 2.26 -13.36 -13.86
C LEU A 38 2.94 -12.67 -12.66
N ASP A 39 3.31 -13.47 -11.66
CA ASP A 39 4.03 -13.01 -10.47
C ASP A 39 5.53 -13.02 -10.70
N PHE A 40 6.06 -11.95 -11.28
CA PHE A 40 7.50 -11.84 -11.54
C PHE A 40 8.37 -11.72 -10.29
N LEU A 41 7.78 -11.57 -9.10
CA LEU A 41 8.50 -11.65 -7.83
C LEU A 41 8.82 -13.10 -7.46
N ASP A 42 8.09 -14.08 -8.00
CA ASP A 42 8.46 -15.48 -7.93
C ASP A 42 9.63 -15.75 -8.89
N PRO A 43 10.78 -16.24 -8.37
CA PRO A 43 11.92 -16.60 -9.22
C PRO A 43 11.62 -17.77 -10.18
N ALA A 44 10.58 -18.57 -9.93
CA ALA A 44 10.17 -19.69 -10.79
C ALA A 44 9.38 -19.25 -12.02
N THR A 45 8.85 -18.02 -12.04
CA THR A 45 8.12 -17.49 -13.20
C THR A 45 9.09 -17.28 -14.37
N GLU A 46 8.77 -17.86 -15.53
CA GLU A 46 9.53 -17.59 -16.76
C GLU A 46 9.45 -16.11 -17.10
N ASP A 47 10.57 -15.55 -17.58
CA ASP A 47 10.67 -14.12 -17.90
C ASP A 47 10.39 -13.88 -19.39
N PRO A 48 9.18 -13.46 -19.79
CA PRO A 48 8.86 -13.15 -21.17
C PRO A 48 9.49 -11.81 -21.60
N SER A 49 10.06 -11.03 -20.67
CA SER A 49 10.74 -9.78 -21.03
C SER A 49 12.04 -10.03 -21.80
N LEU A 50 12.58 -11.26 -21.80
CA LEU A 50 13.76 -11.61 -22.60
C LEU A 50 13.55 -11.42 -24.10
N SER A 51 12.35 -11.70 -24.61
CA SER A 51 12.00 -11.45 -26.02
C SER A 51 11.60 -9.99 -26.27
N LEU A 52 11.36 -9.20 -25.23
CA LEU A 52 10.74 -7.87 -25.29
C LEU A 52 11.62 -6.76 -24.69
N ALA A 53 12.85 -7.08 -24.29
CA ALA A 53 13.72 -6.21 -23.50
C ALA A 53 14.02 -4.88 -24.21
N ASP A 54 14.08 -4.90 -25.54
CA ASP A 54 14.34 -3.70 -26.33
C ASP A 54 13.14 -2.75 -26.37
N LEU A 55 11.92 -3.25 -26.11
CA LEU A 55 10.67 -2.50 -26.18
C LEU A 55 10.17 -2.02 -24.80
N ILE A 56 10.63 -2.66 -23.72
CA ILE A 56 10.23 -2.34 -22.34
C ILE A 56 11.10 -1.21 -21.79
N ASP A 57 10.46 -0.14 -21.32
CA ASP A 57 11.11 0.99 -20.65
C ASP A 57 11.14 0.81 -19.13
N GLU A 58 10.05 0.29 -18.57
CA GLU A 58 9.88 0.12 -17.12
C GLU A 58 9.00 -1.11 -16.85
N VAL A 59 9.32 -1.85 -15.80
CA VAL A 59 8.50 -2.90 -15.20
C VAL A 59 8.05 -2.43 -13.83
N ALA A 60 6.75 -2.53 -13.57
CA ALA A 60 6.15 -2.14 -12.32
C ALA A 60 5.30 -3.26 -11.72
N VAL A 61 5.46 -3.49 -10.41
CA VAL A 61 4.51 -4.28 -9.61
C VAL A 61 3.82 -3.31 -8.69
N GLU A 62 2.50 -3.20 -8.78
CA GLU A 62 1.71 -2.29 -7.97
C GLU A 62 0.93 -3.06 -6.90
N LYS A 63 0.97 -2.52 -5.66
CA LYS A 63 0.17 -2.98 -4.53
C LYS A 63 0.28 -4.47 -4.21
N TYR A 64 1.49 -5.03 -4.30
CA TYR A 64 1.73 -6.40 -3.89
C TYR A 64 1.64 -6.51 -2.37
N ARG A 65 0.90 -7.51 -1.90
CA ARG A 65 0.59 -7.67 -0.49
C ARG A 65 1.55 -8.66 0.18
N ILE A 66 2.10 -8.24 1.31
CA ILE A 66 2.93 -9.05 2.20
C ILE A 66 2.20 -9.17 3.53
N ASP A 67 1.99 -10.40 4.00
CA ASP A 67 1.29 -10.67 5.26
C ASP A 67 2.23 -10.90 6.45
N CYS A 68 3.54 -11.07 6.21
CA CYS A 68 4.51 -11.34 7.27
C CYS A 68 5.93 -10.85 6.98
N GLY A 69 6.71 -10.68 8.06
CA GLY A 69 8.09 -10.23 7.98
C GLY A 69 8.21 -8.82 7.41
N PHE A 70 7.42 -7.88 7.95
CA PHE A 70 7.40 -6.49 7.50
C PHE A 70 8.75 -5.83 7.65
N ARG A 71 9.01 -4.86 6.78
CA ARG A 71 10.16 -3.95 6.85
C ARG A 71 9.68 -2.56 7.23
N THR A 72 10.62 -1.67 7.54
CA THR A 72 10.32 -0.27 7.83
C THR A 72 9.57 0.36 6.66
N ASP A 73 8.53 1.13 6.95
CA ASP A 73 7.82 1.87 5.90
C ASP A 73 8.71 2.95 5.29
N GLY A 74 8.68 3.07 3.96
CA GLY A 74 9.57 3.98 3.27
C GLY A 74 9.84 3.64 1.81
N VAL A 75 10.78 4.40 1.26
CA VAL A 75 11.31 4.22 -0.09
C VAL A 75 12.66 3.52 -0.02
N TYR A 76 12.86 2.50 -0.85
CA TYR A 76 14.07 1.72 -1.00
C TYR A 76 14.56 1.82 -2.44
N ASN A 77 15.86 2.00 -2.63
CA ASN A 77 16.47 2.10 -3.95
C ASN A 77 17.59 1.06 -4.11
N HIS A 78 17.63 0.39 -5.26
CA HIS A 78 18.68 -0.56 -5.58
C HIS A 78 18.93 -0.64 -7.09
N LYS A 79 20.14 -0.29 -7.54
CA LYS A 79 20.59 -0.43 -8.94
C LYS A 79 19.57 0.05 -9.99
N GLY A 80 19.00 1.24 -9.80
CA GLY A 80 18.02 1.82 -10.73
C GLY A 80 16.59 1.29 -10.59
N ALA A 81 16.32 0.44 -9.61
CA ALA A 81 14.97 0.09 -9.17
C ALA A 81 14.60 0.84 -7.89
N ALA A 82 13.31 1.13 -7.74
CA ALA A 82 12.72 1.76 -6.56
C ALA A 82 11.58 0.88 -6.03
N LEU A 83 11.53 0.72 -4.71
CA LEU A 83 10.48 -0.03 -3.99
C LEU A 83 9.91 0.87 -2.90
N ILE A 84 8.60 1.00 -2.87
CA ILE A 84 7.85 1.68 -1.81
C ILE A 84 7.22 0.61 -0.95
N ALA A 85 7.41 0.68 0.36
CA ALA A 85 6.76 -0.19 1.34
C ALA A 85 5.89 0.63 2.29
N GLN A 86 4.63 0.23 2.44
CA GLN A 86 3.67 0.90 3.32
C GLN A 86 2.81 -0.11 4.06
N THR A 87 2.85 -0.05 5.38
CA THR A 87 2.00 -0.84 6.25
C THR A 87 0.58 -0.29 6.23
N ARG A 88 -0.37 -1.20 6.07
CA ARG A 88 -1.81 -0.95 6.04
C ARG A 88 -2.46 -1.71 7.19
N GLU A 89 -3.52 -1.12 7.71
CA GLU A 89 -4.34 -1.75 8.73
C GLU A 89 -5.81 -1.58 8.34
N GLN A 90 -6.58 -2.64 8.54
CA GLN A 90 -8.03 -2.61 8.45
C GLN A 90 -8.62 -3.27 9.68
N LEU A 91 -9.57 -2.56 10.30
CA LEU A 91 -10.45 -3.12 11.31
C LEU A 91 -11.76 -3.50 10.64
N TYR A 92 -12.21 -4.74 10.80
CA TYR A 92 -13.54 -5.14 10.37
C TYR A 92 -14.32 -5.75 11.53
N GLY A 93 -15.62 -5.45 11.56
CA GLY A 93 -16.54 -6.05 12.52
C GLY A 93 -16.86 -7.46 12.08
N VAL A 94 -16.57 -8.44 12.93
CA VAL A 94 -17.07 -9.79 12.75
C VAL A 94 -18.45 -9.86 13.38
N PRO A 95 -19.49 -10.34 12.68
CA PRO A 95 -20.78 -10.58 13.30
C PRO A 95 -20.63 -11.67 14.36
N ALA A 96 -20.43 -11.25 15.60
CA ALA A 96 -20.52 -12.08 16.79
C ALA A 96 -21.86 -11.80 17.47
N GLU A 97 -22.50 -12.83 18.02
CA GLU A 97 -23.83 -12.74 18.65
C GLU A 97 -23.92 -11.75 19.83
N ASN A 98 -22.78 -11.27 20.35
CA ASN A 98 -22.55 -10.11 21.23
C ASN A 98 -21.12 -10.22 21.81
N PRO A 99 -20.38 -9.15 22.16
CA PRO A 99 -20.36 -7.80 21.58
C PRO A 99 -19.57 -7.78 20.26
N VAL A 100 -19.52 -6.63 19.56
CA VAL A 100 -18.75 -6.47 18.31
C VAL A 100 -17.27 -6.81 18.54
N CYS A 101 -16.84 -7.98 18.07
CA CYS A 101 -15.43 -8.31 17.96
C CYS A 101 -14.88 -7.60 16.72
N LEU A 102 -13.94 -6.68 16.93
CA LEU A 102 -13.16 -6.10 15.85
C LEU A 102 -11.96 -7.01 15.60
N GLU A 103 -11.87 -7.57 14.40
CA GLU A 103 -10.65 -8.22 13.95
C GLU A 103 -9.74 -7.17 13.31
N ARG A 104 -8.46 -7.22 13.68
CA ARG A 104 -7.41 -6.34 13.17
C ARG A 104 -6.59 -7.10 12.14
N MET A 105 -6.60 -6.59 10.92
CA MET A 105 -5.83 -7.11 9.81
C MET A 105 -4.74 -6.12 9.44
N ILE A 106 -3.49 -6.55 9.50
CA ILE A 106 -2.32 -5.74 9.18
C ILE A 106 -1.59 -6.42 8.04
N TRP A 107 -1.25 -5.67 7.00
CA TRP A 107 -0.42 -6.14 5.89
C TRP A 107 0.52 -5.03 5.44
N GLN A 108 1.60 -5.39 4.77
CA GLN A 108 2.45 -4.42 4.09
C GLN A 108 2.19 -4.47 2.59
N GLU A 109 1.82 -3.33 2.03
CA GLU A 109 1.69 -3.12 0.60
C GLU A 109 3.03 -2.64 0.05
N ILE A 110 3.53 -3.29 -0.99
CA ILE A 110 4.71 -2.84 -1.71
C ILE A 110 4.38 -2.48 -3.15
N SER A 111 5.07 -1.48 -3.68
CA SER A 111 5.07 -1.15 -5.09
C SER A 111 6.50 -1.01 -5.59
N ILE A 112 6.84 -1.66 -6.70
CA ILE A 112 8.19 -1.71 -7.25
C ILE A 112 8.15 -1.13 -8.66
N ARG A 113 9.17 -0.34 -9.02
CA ARG A 113 9.45 0.08 -10.38
C ARG A 113 10.91 -0.21 -10.70
N ALA A 114 11.18 -0.76 -11.87
CA ALA A 114 12.52 -1.14 -12.30
C ALA A 114 12.64 -1.09 -13.82
N LEU A 115 13.86 -1.06 -14.36
CA LEU A 115 14.10 -1.08 -15.81
C LEU A 115 14.03 -2.50 -16.41
N SER A 116 14.00 -3.54 -15.58
CA SER A 116 13.92 -4.94 -16.02
C SER A 116 13.33 -5.84 -14.93
N VAL A 117 12.86 -7.02 -15.32
CA VAL A 117 12.40 -8.07 -14.39
C VAL A 117 13.52 -8.53 -13.46
N GLU A 118 14.75 -8.61 -13.96
CA GLU A 118 15.93 -8.94 -13.14
C GLU A 118 16.15 -7.90 -12.02
N ALA A 119 16.12 -6.61 -12.37
CA ALA A 119 16.29 -5.54 -11.40
C ALA A 119 15.15 -5.51 -10.37
N LEU A 120 13.92 -5.78 -10.82
CA LEU A 120 12.73 -5.92 -10.00
C LEU A 120 12.86 -7.06 -8.99
N ARG A 121 13.33 -8.24 -9.44
CA ARG A 121 13.60 -9.40 -8.56
C ARG A 121 14.72 -9.11 -7.57
N ALA A 122 15.78 -8.46 -8.02
CA ALA A 122 16.93 -8.13 -7.18
C ALA A 122 16.55 -7.22 -6.02
N ILE A 123 15.82 -6.12 -6.29
CA ILE A 123 15.39 -5.21 -5.21
C ILE A 123 14.42 -5.89 -4.26
N TYR A 124 13.45 -6.66 -4.78
CA TYR A 124 12.51 -7.40 -3.95
C TYR A 124 13.22 -8.40 -3.03
N SER A 125 14.14 -9.20 -3.58
CA SER A 125 14.88 -10.19 -2.82
C SER A 125 15.72 -9.54 -1.71
N GLN A 126 16.46 -8.47 -1.99
CA GLN A 126 17.26 -7.77 -0.97
C GLN A 126 16.39 -7.09 0.09
N PHE A 127 15.24 -6.54 -0.30
CA PHE A 127 14.25 -6.01 0.63
C PHE A 127 13.72 -7.10 1.57
N ARG A 128 13.30 -8.25 1.02
CA ARG A 128 12.82 -9.40 1.81
C ARG A 128 13.89 -9.99 2.70
N GLN A 129 15.16 -9.96 2.30
CA GLN A 129 16.29 -10.37 3.13
C GLN A 129 16.67 -9.34 4.22
N GLY A 130 16.11 -8.12 4.17
CA GLY A 130 16.44 -7.05 5.12
C GLY A 130 17.82 -6.44 4.92
N LEU A 131 18.38 -6.58 3.71
CA LEU A 131 19.70 -6.04 3.36
C LEU A 131 19.63 -4.57 2.93
N LEU A 132 18.46 -4.11 2.51
CA LEU A 132 18.24 -2.71 2.14
C LEU A 132 17.84 -1.89 3.36
N LYS A 133 18.35 -0.66 3.41
CA LYS A 133 17.85 0.40 4.29
C LYS A 133 17.00 1.36 3.46
N PRO A 134 15.92 1.93 4.03
CA PRO A 134 15.13 2.91 3.33
C PRO A 134 15.99 4.17 3.09
N THR A 135 15.91 4.71 1.88
CA THR A 135 16.43 6.05 1.56
C THR A 135 15.53 7.13 2.13
N GLU A 136 14.23 6.84 2.27
CA GLU A 136 13.28 7.67 3.00
C GLU A 136 12.59 6.81 4.05
N ASP A 137 12.87 7.07 5.33
CA ASP A 137 12.24 6.40 6.46
C ASP A 137 11.02 7.22 6.90
N TRP A 138 9.82 6.67 6.72
CA TRP A 138 8.59 7.38 7.06
C TRP A 138 8.20 7.23 8.53
N GLU A 139 8.68 6.20 9.22
CA GLU A 139 8.47 6.01 10.66
C GLU A 139 9.29 7.03 11.47
N ALA A 140 10.51 7.33 11.02
CA ALA A 140 11.35 8.36 11.62
C ALA A 140 10.74 9.76 11.45
N ASN A 141 10.09 10.02 10.30
CA ASN A 141 9.46 11.31 9.99
C ASN A 141 8.06 11.47 10.63
N ALA A 142 7.40 10.39 11.05
CA ALA A 142 6.14 10.44 11.79
C ALA A 142 6.30 10.94 13.25
N LYS A 143 7.52 11.03 13.77
CA LYS A 143 7.82 11.65 15.09
C LYS A 143 7.80 13.18 15.02
N VAL A 144 6.67 13.77 14.61
CA VAL A 144 6.38 15.20 14.80
C VAL A 144 5.13 15.37 15.66
N VAL A 145 5.41 15.59 16.95
CA VAL A 145 4.61 16.28 17.98
C VAL A 145 3.10 15.98 18.05
N VAL A 146 2.73 15.03 18.92
CA VAL A 146 1.48 15.17 19.66
C VAL A 146 1.79 16.12 20.82
N PRO A 147 1.19 17.31 20.92
CA PRO A 147 1.22 18.03 22.19
C PRO A 147 0.38 17.21 23.15
N THR A 148 1.02 16.47 24.04
CA THR A 148 0.37 15.87 25.20
C THR A 148 -0.06 17.02 26.12
N LYS A 149 -1.17 17.68 25.81
CA LYS A 149 -1.95 18.33 26.86
C LYS A 149 -2.69 17.20 27.57
N SER A 150 -2.09 16.71 28.65
CA SER A 150 -2.84 16.06 29.72
C SER A 150 -3.95 17.03 30.15
N VAL A 151 -5.18 16.74 29.74
CA VAL A 151 -6.35 17.33 30.39
C VAL A 151 -6.46 16.63 31.73
N GLU A 152 -6.06 17.32 32.80
CA GLU A 152 -6.48 16.93 34.15
C GLU A 152 -8.02 16.95 34.16
N ILE A 153 -8.62 15.76 34.18
CA ILE A 153 -10.04 15.63 34.51
C ILE A 153 -10.10 15.96 36.00
N LYS A 154 -10.49 17.20 36.33
CA LYS A 154 -10.91 17.51 37.70
C LYS A 154 -12.11 16.62 38.02
N ASP A 155 -11.99 15.87 39.10
CA ASP A 155 -13.06 15.06 39.66
C ASP A 155 -14.36 15.89 39.69
N PHE A 156 -15.32 15.49 38.86
CA PHE A 156 -16.66 16.04 38.90
C PHE A 156 -17.33 15.40 40.12
N GLU A 157 -17.22 16.04 41.28
CA GLU A 157 -18.06 15.71 42.42
C GLU A 157 -19.52 16.00 42.02
N MET A 158 -20.23 14.96 41.59
CA MET A 158 -21.69 15.01 41.52
C MET A 158 -22.22 14.99 42.94
N GLU A 159 -22.70 16.14 43.43
CA GLU A 159 -23.56 16.13 44.60
C GLU A 159 -24.82 15.29 44.32
N PRO A 160 -25.23 14.40 45.23
CA PRO A 160 -26.44 13.60 45.04
C PRO A 160 -27.66 14.53 44.97
N PRO A 161 -28.61 14.28 44.04
CA PRO A 161 -29.76 15.16 43.86
C PRO A 161 -30.63 15.16 45.13
N THR A 162 -30.80 16.34 45.72
CA THR A 162 -31.76 16.55 46.82
C THR A 162 -33.14 16.88 46.28
N LEU A 163 -34.18 16.49 47.03
CA LEU A 163 -35.60 16.69 46.70
C LEU A 163 -36.01 18.15 46.41
N ALA A 164 -35.14 19.13 46.69
CA ALA A 164 -35.36 20.54 46.37
C ALA A 164 -35.20 20.86 44.87
N ASN A 165 -34.45 20.06 44.10
CA ASN A 165 -34.12 20.35 42.70
C ASN A 165 -35.15 19.84 41.68
N VAL A 166 -36.19 19.11 42.11
CA VAL A 166 -37.23 18.55 41.23
C VAL A 166 -38.36 19.56 40.93
N LYS A 167 -38.48 20.66 41.68
CA LYS A 167 -39.61 21.62 41.54
C LYS A 167 -39.36 22.83 40.62
N LYS A 168 -38.18 22.97 40.02
CA LYS A 168 -37.94 23.94 38.94
C LYS A 168 -37.71 23.18 37.65
N GLY A 169 -38.78 23.02 36.89
CA GLY A 169 -38.77 22.41 35.56
C GLY A 169 -37.64 22.98 34.70
N LYS A 170 -36.63 22.15 34.42
CA LYS A 170 -35.53 22.50 33.52
C LYS A 170 -35.05 21.32 32.68
N TYR A 171 -35.93 20.35 32.45
CA TYR A 171 -35.77 19.33 31.43
C TYR A 171 -37.11 19.18 30.72
N GLY A 172 -37.33 20.03 29.72
CA GLY A 172 -38.36 19.79 28.73
C GLY A 172 -37.90 18.63 27.86
N PHE A 173 -38.48 17.46 28.10
CA PHE A 173 -38.57 16.40 27.11
C PHE A 173 -40.04 16.36 26.71
N ASP A 174 -40.34 16.94 25.54
CA ASP A 174 -41.60 16.66 24.85
C ASP A 174 -41.54 15.21 24.35
N PHE A 175 -42.56 14.42 24.71
CA PHE A 175 -42.92 13.18 24.04
C PHE A 175 -43.91 13.48 22.92
#